data_AF-A0A920P8D0-F1
#
_entry.id   AF-A0A920P8D0-F1
#
_cell.length_a   1.000
_cell.length_b   1.000
_cell.length_c   1.000
_cell.angle_alpha   90.00
_cell.angle_beta   90.00
_cell.angle_gamma   90.00
#
_symmetry.space_group_name_H-M   'P 1'
#
loop_
_entity.id
_entity.type
_entity.pdbx_description
1 polymer ?
#
loop_
_entity_poly.entity_id
_entity_poly.type
_entity_poly.pdbx_seq_one_letter_code
_entity_poly.pdbx_strand_id
1 'polypeptide(L)'
;MLTQPENKSNQCEQALANDNESVPTTVGAVIVAGGQSTRMSGQDKTFIDLSGKPLISHTILPFQKSHEITEIVLILPLHSVAKGEELVSQHKFDKVSGVYAGGDTRQESVRIGLKSLNHVIGSLYTTVQDHA
;
A
#
# COMPACT_ATOMS: atom_id res chain seq x y z
N MET A 1 -56.65 15.28 -37.29
CA MET A 1 -55.34 14.70 -37.67
C MET A 1 -54.29 15.76 -37.39
N LEU A 2 -53.59 15.68 -36.24
CA LEU A 2 -52.19 15.18 -36.11
C LEU A 2 -51.20 16.17 -36.77
N THR A 3 -50.19 16.76 -36.14
CA THR A 3 -49.47 16.61 -34.85
C THR A 3 -48.59 17.87 -34.62
N GLN A 4 -48.21 18.12 -33.37
CA GLN A 4 -47.30 19.18 -32.90
C GLN A 4 -45.85 19.00 -33.44
N PRO A 5 -45.05 20.08 -33.58
CA PRO A 5 -43.62 19.97 -33.85
C PRO A 5 -42.84 19.53 -32.61
N GLU A 6 -41.89 18.64 -32.89
CA GLU A 6 -40.96 17.93 -32.02
C GLU A 6 -40.05 18.83 -31.16
N ASN A 7 -40.20 18.66 -29.84
CA ASN A 7 -39.32 19.19 -28.80
C ASN A 7 -38.05 18.33 -28.71
N LYS A 8 -36.94 18.75 -29.34
CA LYS A 8 -35.60 18.17 -29.11
C LYS A 8 -34.87 18.96 -28.01
N SER A 9 -35.40 18.89 -26.80
CA SER A 9 -34.63 19.23 -25.60
C SER A 9 -33.70 18.07 -25.27
N ASN A 10 -32.46 18.23 -25.70
CA ASN A 10 -31.22 17.69 -25.16
C ASN A 10 -31.35 16.50 -24.20
N GLN A 11 -30.97 15.33 -24.73
CA GLN A 11 -30.63 14.12 -23.99
C GLN A 11 -29.46 14.39 -23.02
N CYS A 12 -29.78 14.77 -21.78
CA CYS A 12 -28.82 14.79 -20.66
C CYS A 12 -29.30 14.00 -19.43
N GLU A 13 -30.50 13.40 -19.47
CA GLU A 13 -31.15 12.88 -18.25
C GLU A 13 -31.46 11.37 -18.23
N GLN A 14 -30.94 10.57 -19.16
CA GLN A 14 -31.23 9.12 -19.14
C GLN A 14 -29.99 8.26 -19.40
N ALA A 15 -29.23 8.00 -18.33
CA ALA A 15 -28.54 6.73 -18.08
C ALA A 15 -28.08 6.66 -16.60
N LEU A 16 -29.01 6.83 -15.66
CA LEU A 16 -28.86 6.43 -14.26
C LEU A 16 -29.74 5.20 -14.04
N ALA A 17 -29.20 4.02 -14.33
CA ALA A 17 -29.58 2.71 -13.76
C ALA A 17 -28.88 1.61 -14.57
N ASN A 18 -27.78 1.09 -14.04
CA ASN A 18 -27.48 -0.34 -14.06
C ASN A 18 -26.53 -0.61 -12.89
N ASP A 19 -27.07 -1.28 -11.87
CA ASP A 19 -26.37 -1.63 -10.65
C ASP A 19 -25.30 -2.70 -10.90
N ASN A 20 -24.20 -2.54 -10.17
CA ASN A 20 -23.33 -3.61 -9.67
C ASN A 20 -22.20 -4.15 -10.57
N GLU A 21 -21.50 -3.28 -11.27
CA GLU A 21 -20.09 -3.53 -11.52
C GLU A 21 -19.32 -2.95 -10.33
N SER A 22 -18.98 -3.80 -9.35
CA SER A 22 -18.02 -3.44 -8.32
C SER A 22 -16.72 -3.12 -9.06
N VAL A 23 -16.48 -1.84 -9.35
CA VAL A 23 -15.17 -1.38 -9.83
C VAL A 23 -14.17 -2.04 -8.90
N PRO A 24 -13.27 -2.92 -9.38
CA PRO A 24 -12.35 -3.61 -8.49
C PRO A 24 -11.47 -2.54 -7.85
N THR A 25 -11.85 -2.14 -6.64
CA THR A 25 -11.12 -1.13 -5.88
C THR A 25 -9.80 -1.77 -5.51
N THR A 26 -8.79 -1.46 -6.31
CA THR A 26 -7.43 -1.97 -6.12
C THR A 26 -6.82 -1.15 -4.99
N VAL A 27 -6.79 -1.72 -3.78
CA VAL A 27 -6.22 -1.07 -2.59
C VAL A 27 -4.75 -1.47 -2.47
N GLY A 28 -3.89 -0.45 -2.46
CA GLY A 28 -2.46 -0.58 -2.19
C GLY A 28 -2.11 -0.20 -0.76
N ALA A 29 -1.20 -0.95 -0.15
CA ALA A 29 -0.64 -0.68 1.16
C ALA A 29 0.81 -0.20 1.03
N VAL A 30 1.14 0.92 1.66
CA VAL A 30 2.53 1.36 1.85
C VAL A 30 2.93 1.12 3.28
N ILE A 31 3.95 0.28 3.49
CA ILE A 31 4.53 -0.02 4.80
C ILE A 31 5.87 0.69 4.90
N VAL A 32 5.91 1.77 5.68
CA VAL A 32 7.18 2.47 5.97
C VAL A 32 7.76 1.92 7.28
N ALA A 33 8.88 1.21 7.17
CA ALA A 33 9.56 0.54 8.27
C ALA A 33 11.05 0.90 8.30
N GLY A 34 11.35 2.15 8.63
CA GLY A 34 12.72 2.68 8.63
C GLY A 34 13.05 3.71 9.70
N GLY A 35 12.35 3.67 10.84
CA GLY A 35 12.73 4.50 11.98
C GLY A 35 14.04 4.00 12.61
N GLN A 36 15.07 4.83 12.61
CA GLN A 36 16.25 4.62 13.47
C GLN A 36 15.79 4.67 14.93
N SER A 37 15.85 3.54 15.64
CA SER A 37 15.69 3.57 17.08
C SER A 37 16.98 4.04 17.72
N THR A 38 17.12 5.35 17.84
CA THR A 38 18.24 5.99 18.54
C THR A 38 18.36 5.56 20.00
N ARG A 39 17.28 5.03 20.58
CA ARG A 39 17.20 4.52 21.95
C ARG A 39 17.47 3.01 22.10
N MET A 40 17.58 2.25 21.01
CA MET A 40 18.00 0.83 21.01
C MET A 40 19.40 0.62 20.41
N SER A 41 20.32 1.54 20.70
CA SER A 41 21.75 1.39 20.38
C SER A 41 22.04 1.11 18.89
N GLY A 42 21.22 1.63 17.98
CA GLY A 42 21.45 1.51 16.54
C GLY A 42 21.10 0.15 15.92
N GLN A 43 20.37 -0.73 16.61
CA GLN A 43 19.85 -1.95 15.99
C GLN A 43 18.55 -1.66 15.22
N ASP A 44 18.48 -2.15 13.98
CA ASP A 44 17.27 -2.08 13.13
C ASP A 44 16.15 -2.92 13.76
N LYS A 45 15.30 -2.28 14.57
CA LYS A 45 14.15 -2.94 15.23
C LYS A 45 13.27 -3.71 14.25
N THR A 46 13.20 -3.23 13.00
CA THR A 46 12.45 -3.82 11.90
C THR A 46 12.73 -5.32 11.72
N PHE A 47 13.94 -5.77 12.02
CA PHE A 47 14.36 -7.16 11.86
C PHE A 47 14.71 -7.86 13.16
N ILE A 48 14.29 -7.33 14.31
CA ILE A 48 14.40 -8.07 15.57
C ILE A 48 13.50 -9.29 15.46
N ASP A 49 14.04 -10.46 15.80
CA ASP A 49 13.26 -11.68 15.88
C ASP A 49 12.30 -11.61 17.07
N LEU A 50 11.02 -11.71 16.76
CA LEU A 50 9.94 -11.80 17.73
C LEU A 50 9.23 -13.14 17.53
N SER A 51 9.42 -14.05 18.48
CA SER A 51 8.86 -15.40 18.45
C SER A 51 9.28 -16.22 17.22
N GLY A 52 10.56 -16.11 16.83
CA GLY A 52 11.15 -16.86 15.70
C GLY A 52 10.80 -16.31 14.31
N LYS A 53 10.24 -15.10 14.23
CA LYS A 53 10.03 -14.38 12.96
C LYS A 53 10.46 -12.91 13.11
N PRO A 54 11.04 -12.30 12.06
CA PRO A 54 11.35 -10.88 12.08
C PRO A 54 10.10 -10.03 12.35
N LEU A 55 10.24 -8.95 13.12
CA LEU A 55 9.13 -8.05 13.48
C LEU A 55 8.34 -7.57 12.26
N ILE A 56 9.02 -7.20 11.18
CA ILE A 56 8.37 -6.73 9.94
C ILE A 56 7.47 -7.80 9.29
N SER A 57 7.76 -9.09 9.47
CA SER A 57 6.91 -10.17 8.97
C SER A 57 5.53 -10.15 9.66
N HIS A 58 5.47 -9.78 10.94
CA HIS A 58 4.20 -9.63 11.67
C HIS A 58 3.40 -8.42 11.16
N THR A 59 4.06 -7.38 10.64
CA THR A 59 3.41 -6.24 10.00
C THR A 59 2.90 -6.59 8.62
N ILE A 60 3.66 -7.30 7.78
CA ILE A 60 3.27 -7.62 6.41
C ILE A 60 2.12 -8.64 6.38
N LEU A 61 2.11 -9.59 7.30
CA LEU A 61 1.20 -10.74 7.27
C LEU A 61 -0.31 -10.38 7.26
N PRO A 62 -0.81 -9.39 8.03
CA PRO A 62 -2.19 -8.93 7.92
C PRO A 62 -2.56 -8.38 6.54
N PHE A 63 -1.71 -7.56 5.93
CA PHE A 63 -1.93 -7.00 4.58
C PHE A 63 -1.91 -8.12 3.54
N GLN A 64 -0.96 -9.04 3.68
CA GLN A 64 -0.86 -10.22 2.84
C GLN A 64 -2.16 -11.06 2.84
N LYS A 65 -2.74 -11.26 4.03
CA LYS A 65 -3.97 -12.05 4.22
C LYS A 65 -5.26 -11.32 3.80
N SER A 66 -5.25 -9.99 3.75
CA SER A 66 -6.45 -9.22 3.41
C SER A 66 -6.77 -9.33 1.92
N HIS A 67 -7.98 -9.75 1.56
CA HIS A 67 -8.42 -9.84 0.16
C HIS A 67 -8.57 -8.46 -0.51
N GLU A 68 -8.80 -7.40 0.27
CA GLU A 68 -8.92 -6.04 -0.24
C GLU A 68 -7.57 -5.47 -0.69
N ILE A 69 -6.48 -5.89 -0.04
CA ILE A 69 -5.13 -5.47 -0.39
C ILE A 69 -4.64 -6.32 -1.55
N THR A 70 -4.28 -5.64 -2.63
CA THR A 70 -3.83 -6.22 -3.89
C THR A 70 -2.34 -5.96 -4.14
N GLU A 71 -1.81 -4.92 -3.52
CA GLU A 71 -0.42 -4.49 -3.69
C GLU A 71 0.14 -3.99 -2.36
N ILE A 72 1.39 -4.35 -2.06
CA ILE A 72 2.14 -3.91 -0.87
C ILE A 72 3.49 -3.36 -1.33
N VAL A 73 3.79 -2.13 -0.93
CA VAL A 73 5.11 -1.52 -1.11
C VAL A 73 5.79 -1.39 0.24
N LEU A 74 6.98 -1.97 0.37
CA LEU A 74 7.78 -1.91 1.59
C LEU A 74 8.87 -0.86 1.46
N ILE A 75 8.92 0.09 2.39
CA ILE A 75 9.93 1.15 2.44
C ILE A 75 10.82 0.94 3.65
N LEU A 76 12.13 0.74 3.41
CA LEU A 76 13.15 0.44 4.42
C LEU A 76 14.32 1.42 4.34
N PRO A 77 15.16 1.54 5.37
CA PRO A 77 16.44 2.22 5.26
C PRO A 77 17.29 1.54 4.17
N LEU A 78 18.13 2.30 3.47
CA LEU A 78 18.93 1.79 2.34
C LEU A 78 19.72 0.52 2.68
N HIS A 79 20.35 0.48 3.85
CA HIS A 79 21.15 -0.68 4.31
C HIS A 79 20.30 -1.93 4.60
N SER A 80 19.00 -1.77 4.77
CA SER A 80 18.04 -2.82 5.11
C SER A 80 17.26 -3.36 3.91
N VAL A 81 17.34 -2.72 2.74
CA VAL A 81 16.57 -3.09 1.54
C VAL A 81 16.83 -4.55 1.12
N ALA A 82 18.11 -4.93 0.97
CA ALA A 82 18.48 -6.28 0.56
C ALA A 82 17.96 -7.36 1.53
N LYS A 83 18.00 -7.07 2.83
CA LYS A 83 17.45 -7.96 3.87
C LYS A 83 15.92 -8.05 3.79
N GLY A 84 15.25 -6.95 3.44
CA GLY A 84 13.82 -6.92 3.18
C GLY A 84 13.42 -7.77 1.98
N GLU A 85 14.14 -7.67 0.87
CA GLU A 85 13.93 -8.48 -0.33
C GLU A 85 14.10 -9.98 -0.06
N GLU A 86 15.16 -10.33 0.67
CA GLU A 86 15.39 -11.71 1.10
C GLU A 86 14.24 -12.22 1.97
N LEU A 87 13.79 -11.43 2.94
CA LEU A 87 12.67 -11.79 3.81
C LEU A 87 11.37 -12.01 3.04
N VAL A 88 11.06 -11.12 2.10
CA VAL A 88 9.88 -11.21 1.21
C VAL A 88 9.92 -12.51 0.42
N SER A 89 11.07 -12.85 -0.14
CA SER A 89 11.29 -14.10 -0.88
C SER A 89 11.14 -15.33 0.01
N GLN A 90 11.81 -15.36 1.17
CA GLN A 90 11.77 -16.47 2.13
C GLN A 90 10.35 -16.75 2.63
N HIS A 91 9.56 -15.70 2.88
CA HIS A 91 8.19 -15.82 3.40
C HIS A 91 7.13 -15.89 2.30
N LYS A 92 7.51 -15.80 1.02
CA LYS A 92 6.62 -15.81 -0.14
C LYS A 92 5.50 -14.77 -0.05
N PHE A 93 5.86 -13.53 0.30
CA PHE A 93 4.89 -12.43 0.31
C PHE A 93 4.61 -11.94 -1.12
N ASP A 94 3.75 -12.66 -1.83
CA ASP A 94 3.44 -12.44 -3.25
C ASP A 94 2.75 -11.09 -3.56
N LYS A 95 2.10 -10.45 -2.58
CA LYS A 95 1.52 -9.11 -2.76
C LYS A 95 2.53 -7.99 -2.60
N VAL A 96 3.74 -8.28 -2.11
CA VAL A 96 4.80 -7.27 -2.03
C VAL A 96 5.35 -7.02 -3.43
N SER A 97 4.92 -5.92 -4.04
CA SER A 97 5.33 -5.55 -5.41
C SER A 97 6.72 -4.95 -5.47
N GLY A 98 7.23 -4.43 -4.35
CA GLY A 98 8.59 -3.93 -4.27
C GLY A 98 9.05 -3.54 -2.87
N VAL A 99 10.37 -3.56 -2.69
CA VAL A 99 11.08 -3.06 -1.51
C VAL A 99 11.95 -1.90 -1.97
N TYR A 100 11.79 -0.72 -1.37
CA TYR A 100 12.52 0.48 -1.77
C TYR A 100 13.21 1.14 -0.58
N ALA A 101 14.30 1.85 -0.88
CA ALA A 101 14.93 2.73 0.08
C ALA A 101 13.99 3.92 0.41
N GLY A 102 13.81 4.18 1.69
CA GLY A 102 13.17 5.38 2.20
C GLY A 102 14.06 6.61 2.03
N GLY A 103 13.44 7.79 2.16
CA GLY A 103 14.17 9.05 2.15
C GLY A 103 14.53 9.55 3.56
N ASP A 104 15.22 10.68 3.62
CA ASP A 104 15.74 11.27 4.87
C ASP A 104 14.65 11.64 5.88
N THR A 105 13.42 11.84 5.41
CA THR A 105 12.25 12.11 6.25
C THR A 105 11.18 11.04 6.08
N ARG A 106 10.30 10.93 7.08
CA ARG A 106 9.12 10.07 7.00
C ARG A 106 8.21 10.48 5.83
N GLN A 107 8.02 11.78 5.62
CA GLN A 107 7.21 12.30 4.51
C GLN A 107 7.79 11.87 3.17
N GLU A 108 9.12 11.96 3.02
CA GLU A 108 9.80 11.54 1.80
C GLU A 108 9.66 10.03 1.58
N SER A 109 9.82 9.23 2.63
CA SER A 109 9.61 7.78 2.58
C SER A 109 8.17 7.41 2.15
N VAL A 110 7.16 8.11 2.68
CA VAL A 110 5.77 7.94 2.26
C VAL A 110 5.58 8.34 0.80
N ARG A 111 6.16 9.48 0.38
CA ARG A 111 6.09 9.97 -1.00
C ARG A 111 6.71 8.98 -1.99
N ILE A 112 7.82 8.35 -1.64
CA ILE A 112 8.45 7.29 -2.44
C ILE A 112 7.50 6.10 -2.55
N GLY A 113 6.99 5.60 -1.42
CA GLY A 113 6.10 4.45 -1.43
C GLY A 113 4.80 4.66 -2.22
N LEU A 114 4.19 5.83 -2.11
CA LEU A 114 3.00 6.17 -2.90
C LEU A 114 3.28 6.25 -4.41
N LYS A 115 4.46 6.73 -4.80
CA LYS A 115 4.87 6.77 -6.23
C LYS A 115 5.20 5.40 -6.80
N SER A 116 5.57 4.44 -5.94
CA SER A 116 5.90 3.08 -6.35
C SER A 116 4.68 2.17 -6.52
N LEU A 117 3.48 2.61 -6.12
CA LEU A 117 2.25 1.87 -6.35
C LEU A 117 1.85 1.93 -7.83
N ASN A 118 1.56 0.79 -8.45
CA ASN A 118 1.33 0.71 -9.89
C ASN A 118 -0.12 1.04 -10.30
N HIS A 119 -1.12 0.65 -9.50
CA HIS A 119 -2.55 0.71 -9.90
C HIS A 119 -3.47 0.98 -8.72
N VAL A 120 -3.51 2.20 -8.18
CA VAL A 120 -4.29 2.47 -6.97
C VAL A 120 -5.31 3.60 -7.16
N ILE A 121 -6.59 3.27 -6.97
CA ILE A 121 -7.72 4.23 -6.92
C ILE A 121 -7.97 4.70 -5.46
N GLY A 122 -7.40 4.03 -4.46
CA GLY A 122 -7.41 4.47 -3.05
C GLY A 122 -6.25 3.88 -2.23
N SER A 123 -5.51 4.72 -1.49
CA SER A 123 -4.29 4.32 -0.77
C SER A 123 -4.51 4.24 0.74
N LEU A 124 -4.08 3.13 1.37
CA LEU A 124 -3.99 3.01 2.83
C LEU A 124 -2.52 2.99 3.24
N TYR A 125 -2.10 3.93 4.08
CA TYR A 125 -0.74 3.94 4.62
C TYR A 125 -0.75 3.51 6.07
N THR A 126 0.12 2.57 6.43
CA THR A 126 0.45 2.29 7.82
C THR A 126 1.90 2.65 8.06
N THR A 127 2.16 3.31 9.16
CA THR A 127 3.51 3.61 9.61
C THR A 127 3.72 2.88 10.91
N VAL A 128 4.62 1.90 10.89
CA VAL A 128 5.05 1.26 12.12
C VAL A 128 6.13 2.16 12.71
N GLN A 129 5.72 3.02 13.64
CA GLN A 129 6.62 3.90 14.36
C GLN A 129 6.40 3.68 15.85
N ASP A 130 7.28 2.89 16.47
CA ASP A 130 7.42 2.90 17.92
C ASP A 130 7.91 4.31 18.31
N HIS A 131 7.03 5.17 18.81
CA HIS A 131 7.40 6.27 19.71
C HIS A 131 7.85 5.67 21.05
N ALA A 132 8.91 4.85 20.97
CA ALA A 132 9.81 4.42 22.04
C ALA A 132 10.68 5.56 22.45
#